data_AF-A0A2Y9IVB0-F1
#
_entry.id   AF-A0A2Y9IVB0-F1
#
_cell.length_a   1.000
_cell.length_b   1.000
_cell.length_c   1.000
_cell.angle_alpha   90.00
_cell.angle_beta   90.00
_cell.angle_gamma   90.00
#
_symmetry.space_group_name_H-M   'P 1'
#
loop_
_entity.id
_entity.type
_entity.pdbx_description
1 polymer ?
#
loop_
_entity_poly.entity_id
_entity_poly.type
_entity_poly.pdbx_seq_one_letter_code
_entity_poly.pdbx_strand_id
1 'polypeptide(L)'
;MSTYKIKRFEKVFNPKRLFSWKGMNFVMVNSVALEGDGCHICSKAEAELLEISHQLNCSREQERGSGPCRDVPLLPASAPVLLQHFPLYRRSDANCSGEDAAPLEERGIPFKERYDVLSREASQQGSMTPTEYALAKCYLPHEATVLATYCVAAGLLAVLLLVHSRLLPSPFLLGWNLLRKFKTT
;
A
#
# COMPACT_ATOMS: atom_id res chain seq x y z
N MET A 1 1.46 -25.96 -4.75
CA MET A 1 2.70 -25.33 -4.20
C MET A 1 3.25 -26.22 -3.07
N SER A 2 4.56 -26.50 -2.99
CA SER A 2 5.11 -27.38 -1.93
C SER A 2 5.43 -26.61 -0.64
N THR A 3 5.41 -27.30 0.51
CA THR A 3 5.75 -26.75 1.83
C THR A 3 7.13 -26.11 1.88
N TYR A 4 8.11 -26.67 1.18
CA TYR A 4 9.45 -26.11 1.05
C TYR A 4 9.45 -24.73 0.36
N LYS A 5 8.71 -24.58 -0.75
CA LYS A 5 8.63 -23.30 -1.48
C LYS A 5 7.98 -22.21 -0.63
N ILE A 6 6.95 -22.57 0.14
CA ILE A 6 6.27 -21.66 1.09
C ILE A 6 7.24 -21.20 2.18
N LYS A 7 7.91 -22.15 2.85
CA LYS A 7 8.87 -21.82 3.93
C LYS A 7 10.02 -20.96 3.42
N ARG A 8 10.50 -21.19 2.20
CA ARG A 8 11.52 -20.34 1.56
C ARG A 8 10.99 -18.92 1.34
N PHE A 9 9.78 -18.76 0.84
CA PHE A 9 9.14 -17.45 0.65
C PHE A 9 8.98 -16.71 1.99
N GLU A 10 8.38 -17.36 2.99
CA GLU A 10 8.17 -16.78 4.33
C GLU A 10 9.49 -16.36 4.98
N LYS A 11 10.55 -17.18 4.84
CA LYS A 11 11.88 -16.86 5.38
C LYS A 11 12.50 -15.63 4.73
N VAL A 12 12.35 -15.45 3.42
CA VAL A 12 12.96 -14.34 2.67
C VAL A 12 12.18 -13.05 2.86
N PHE A 13 10.86 -13.11 2.76
CA PHE A 13 10.03 -11.92 2.75
C PHE A 13 9.53 -11.52 4.15
N ASN A 14 9.60 -12.42 5.14
CA ASN A 14 9.06 -12.26 6.50
C ASN A 14 7.82 -11.36 6.53
N PRO A 15 6.77 -11.72 5.77
CA PRO A 15 5.70 -10.77 5.49
C PRO A 15 4.91 -10.54 6.77
N LYS A 16 5.14 -9.42 7.46
CA LYS A 16 4.18 -8.91 8.43
C LYS A 16 2.91 -8.58 7.68
N ARG A 17 1.90 -9.43 7.79
CA ARG A 17 0.63 -9.23 7.08
C ARG A 17 -0.07 -7.94 7.47
N LEU A 18 0.09 -7.51 8.72
CA LEU A 18 -0.41 -6.25 9.22
C LEU A 18 0.74 -5.47 9.86
N PHE A 19 0.86 -4.19 9.49
CA PHE A 19 1.73 -3.25 10.18
C PHE A 19 1.11 -1.86 10.19
N SER A 20 1.40 -1.09 11.23
CA SER A 20 0.94 0.28 11.35
C SER A 20 2.12 1.24 11.21
N TRP A 21 1.95 2.26 10.37
CA TRP A 21 2.95 3.31 10.20
C TRP A 21 2.28 4.67 10.12
N LYS A 22 2.76 5.62 10.94
CA LYS A 22 2.22 7.00 11.03
C LYS A 22 0.70 7.06 11.22
N GLY A 23 0.15 6.16 12.04
CA GLY A 23 -1.29 6.11 12.31
C GLY A 23 -2.14 5.51 11.18
N MET A 24 -1.51 4.94 10.15
CA MET A 24 -2.18 4.20 9.08
C MET A 24 -1.88 2.71 9.19
N ASN A 25 -2.90 1.87 8.99
CA ASN A 25 -2.73 0.43 8.90
C ASN A 25 -2.43 0.00 7.46
N PHE A 26 -1.50 -0.92 7.28
CA PHE A 26 -1.16 -1.53 6.00
C PHE A 26 -1.34 -3.03 6.11
N VAL A 27 -2.04 -3.61 5.14
CA VAL A 27 -2.24 -5.05 5.05
C VAL A 27 -1.62 -5.57 3.78
N MET A 28 -0.67 -6.51 3.90
CA MET A 28 -0.08 -7.21 2.76
C MET A 28 -0.78 -8.54 2.51
N VAL A 29 -1.20 -8.75 1.27
CA VAL A 29 -1.89 -9.98 0.86
C VAL A 29 -1.25 -10.59 -0.36
N ASN A 30 -1.04 -11.91 -0.30
CA ASN A 30 -0.63 -12.68 -1.46
C ASN A 30 -1.86 -12.97 -2.31
N SER A 31 -1.93 -12.40 -3.51
CA SER A 31 -3.06 -12.59 -4.42
C SER A 31 -3.24 -14.04 -4.85
N VAL A 32 -2.17 -14.84 -4.91
CA VAL A 32 -2.27 -16.28 -5.23
C VAL A 32 -3.02 -17.06 -4.14
N ALA A 33 -3.02 -16.54 -2.91
CA ALA A 33 -3.76 -17.15 -1.82
C ALA A 33 -5.26 -16.77 -1.82
N LEU A 34 -5.67 -15.86 -2.72
CA LEU A 34 -7.07 -15.43 -2.90
C LEU A 34 -7.71 -16.04 -4.16
N GLU A 35 -7.12 -17.09 -4.74
CA GLU A 35 -7.64 -17.70 -5.98
C GLU A 35 -8.99 -18.44 -5.76
N GLY A 36 -9.28 -18.85 -4.52
CA GLY A 36 -10.51 -19.58 -4.18
C GLY A 36 -10.55 -21.01 -4.73
N ASP A 37 -9.40 -21.60 -5.04
CA ASP A 37 -9.24 -22.97 -5.54
C ASP A 37 -9.16 -24.04 -4.43
N GLY A 38 -9.42 -23.64 -3.18
CA GLY A 38 -9.36 -24.54 -2.02
C GLY A 38 -7.93 -24.98 -1.65
N CYS A 39 -6.90 -24.24 -2.08
CA CYS A 39 -5.53 -24.58 -1.75
C CYS A 39 -5.24 -24.50 -0.24
N HIS A 40 -4.33 -25.36 0.26
CA HIS A 40 -3.96 -25.38 1.69
C HIS A 40 -3.36 -24.05 2.21
N ILE A 41 -2.73 -23.26 1.34
CA ILE A 41 -2.20 -21.94 1.68
C ILE A 41 -3.32 -20.90 1.76
N CYS A 42 -4.34 -21.08 0.92
CA CYS A 42 -5.47 -20.18 0.74
C CYS A 42 -6.29 -20.13 2.03
N SER A 43 -6.67 -21.28 2.59
CA SER A 43 -7.46 -21.34 3.83
C SER A 43 -6.76 -20.69 5.04
N LYS A 44 -5.45 -20.91 5.20
CA LYS A 44 -4.66 -20.22 6.22
C LYS A 44 -4.64 -18.71 5.95
N ALA A 45 -4.48 -18.31 4.69
CA ALA A 45 -4.42 -16.92 4.33
C ALA A 45 -5.74 -16.17 4.58
N GLU A 46 -6.85 -16.81 4.24
CA GLU A 46 -8.21 -16.35 4.47
C GLU A 46 -8.53 -16.20 5.97
N ALA A 47 -8.17 -17.20 6.79
CA ALA A 47 -8.37 -17.14 8.24
C ALA A 47 -7.63 -15.96 8.88
N GLU A 48 -6.36 -15.75 8.49
CA GLU A 48 -5.58 -14.60 8.97
C GLU A 48 -6.18 -13.25 8.52
N LEU A 49 -6.76 -13.17 7.31
CA LEU A 49 -7.41 -11.95 6.84
C LEU A 49 -8.71 -11.64 7.59
N LEU A 50 -9.49 -12.67 7.92
CA LEU A 50 -10.69 -12.52 8.75
C LEU A 50 -10.33 -11.99 10.15
N GLU A 51 -9.24 -12.50 10.74
CA GLU A 51 -8.76 -12.02 12.03
C GLU A 51 -8.30 -10.55 11.98
N ILE A 52 -7.55 -10.16 10.95
CA ILE A 52 -7.13 -8.76 10.73
C ILE A 52 -8.35 -7.86 10.51
N SER A 53 -9.33 -8.30 9.73
CA SER A 53 -10.58 -7.56 9.47
C SER A 53 -11.35 -7.32 10.77
N HIS A 54 -11.49 -8.35 11.61
CA HIS A 54 -12.09 -8.22 12.94
C HIS A 54 -11.33 -7.21 13.81
N GLN A 55 -10.00 -7.29 13.84
CA GLN A 55 -9.16 -6.38 14.61
C GLN A 55 -9.31 -4.92 14.17
N LEU A 56 -9.33 -4.66 12.86
CA LEU A 56 -9.50 -3.33 12.28
C LEU A 56 -10.90 -2.76 12.55
N ASN A 57 -11.94 -3.57 12.44
CA ASN A 57 -13.32 -3.16 12.74
C ASN A 57 -13.48 -2.83 14.23
N CYS A 58 -12.99 -3.69 15.12
CA CYS A 58 -12.98 -3.44 16.57
C CYS A 58 -12.17 -2.19 16.96
N SER A 59 -11.14 -1.83 16.17
CA SER A 59 -10.33 -0.64 16.43
C SER A 59 -10.99 0.66 15.94
N ARG A 60 -11.97 0.55 15.02
CA ARG A 60 -12.76 1.68 14.50
C ARG A 60 -14.00 1.94 15.35
N GLU A 61 -14.58 0.90 15.95
CA GLU A 61 -15.71 1.04 16.86
C GLU A 61 -15.26 1.57 18.22
N GLN A 62 -15.82 2.72 18.63
CA GLN A 62 -15.43 3.44 19.85
C GLN A 62 -16.26 3.02 21.08
N GLU A 63 -17.31 2.22 20.89
CA GLU A 63 -18.22 1.72 21.92
C GLU A 63 -17.58 0.54 22.67
N ARG A 64 -16.74 0.86 23.66
CA ARG A 64 -16.21 -0.13 24.60
C ARG A 64 -17.23 -0.45 25.68
N GLY A 65 -18.17 -1.34 25.37
CA GLY A 65 -19.13 -1.88 26.33
C GLY A 65 -19.54 -3.30 25.96
N SER A 66 -18.98 -4.28 26.67
CA SER A 66 -19.35 -5.72 26.64
C SER A 66 -19.72 -6.28 25.26
N GLY A 67 -18.73 -6.78 24.51
CA GLY A 67 -18.93 -7.40 23.21
C GLY A 67 -17.70 -8.16 22.69
N PRO A 68 -17.74 -8.67 21.44
CA PRO A 68 -16.68 -9.48 20.82
C PRO A 68 -15.29 -8.80 20.77
N CYS A 69 -15.25 -7.47 20.88
CA CYS A 69 -14.04 -6.66 20.76
C CYS A 69 -13.27 -6.44 22.08
N ARG A 70 -13.69 -7.04 23.20
CA ARG A 70 -13.15 -6.74 24.54
C ARG A 70 -11.65 -7.05 24.68
N ASP A 71 -11.20 -8.17 24.13
CA ASP A 71 -9.82 -8.68 24.29
C ASP A 71 -8.96 -8.46 23.03
N VAL A 72 -9.45 -7.64 22.09
CA VAL A 72 -8.81 -7.42 20.79
C VAL A 72 -7.76 -6.31 20.89
N PRO A 73 -6.51 -6.52 20.45
CA PRO A 73 -5.48 -5.48 20.46
C PRO A 73 -5.87 -4.31 19.54
N LEU A 74 -5.82 -3.09 20.08
CA LEU A 74 -6.15 -1.88 19.32
C LEU A 74 -5.09 -1.57 18.25
N LEU A 75 -5.59 -1.17 17.09
CA LEU A 75 -4.83 -0.55 16.01
C LEU A 75 -5.23 0.93 15.87
N PRO A 76 -4.43 1.75 15.17
CA PRO A 76 -4.88 3.07 14.73
C PRO A 76 -6.24 3.00 14.04
N ALA A 77 -7.16 3.90 14.38
CA ALA A 77 -8.50 3.97 13.77
C ALA A 77 -8.44 4.60 12.36
N SER A 78 -7.77 3.93 11.43
CA SER A 78 -7.64 4.36 10.02
C SER A 78 -8.34 3.38 9.08
N ALA A 79 -8.61 3.82 7.84
CA ALA A 79 -8.79 2.85 6.76
C ALA A 79 -7.48 2.09 6.51
N PRO A 80 -7.52 0.76 6.36
CA PRO A 80 -6.34 0.00 6.00
C PRO A 80 -5.97 0.24 4.54
N VAL A 81 -4.67 0.28 4.26
CA VAL A 81 -4.12 0.27 2.90
C VAL A 81 -3.82 -1.19 2.54
N LEU A 82 -4.57 -1.74 1.59
CA LEU A 82 -4.33 -3.08 1.07
C LEU A 82 -3.20 -3.04 0.04
N LEU A 83 -2.17 -3.84 0.27
CA LEU A 83 -1.03 -4.01 -0.62
C LEU A 83 -1.09 -5.40 -1.25
N GLN A 84 -1.25 -5.44 -2.56
CA GLN A 84 -1.32 -6.68 -3.33
C GLN A 84 -0.74 -6.48 -4.74
N HIS A 85 -0.38 -7.59 -5.38
CA HIS A 85 0.18 -7.57 -6.73
C HIS A 85 -0.88 -7.61 -7.84
N PHE A 86 -2.03 -8.22 -7.57
CA PHE A 86 -3.07 -8.47 -8.56
C PHE A 86 -4.35 -7.71 -8.17
N PRO A 87 -5.03 -6.98 -9.08
CA PRO A 87 -6.11 -6.06 -8.72
C PRO A 87 -7.36 -6.78 -8.19
N LEU A 88 -8.11 -6.08 -7.32
CA LEU A 88 -9.44 -6.52 -6.89
C LEU A 88 -10.42 -6.52 -8.07
N TYR A 89 -11.51 -7.26 -7.90
CA TYR A 89 -12.59 -7.36 -8.86
C TYR A 89 -13.14 -5.99 -9.25
N ARG A 90 -13.14 -5.75 -10.55
CA ARG A 90 -13.86 -4.65 -11.20
C ARG A 90 -14.32 -5.13 -12.57
N ARG A 91 -15.46 -4.62 -13.04
CA ARG A 91 -16.07 -5.08 -14.30
C ARG A 91 -15.22 -4.69 -15.51
N SER A 92 -14.71 -3.46 -15.53
CA SER A 92 -13.86 -2.91 -16.59
C SER A 92 -13.23 -1.59 -16.11
N ASP A 93 -12.47 -0.93 -16.99
CA ASP A 93 -11.93 0.43 -16.79
C ASP A 93 -12.95 1.55 -17.09
N ALA A 94 -14.22 1.24 -17.30
CA ALA A 94 -15.23 2.22 -17.73
C ALA A 94 -15.42 3.37 -16.74
N ASN A 95 -15.25 3.10 -15.43
CA ASN A 95 -15.37 4.10 -14.38
C ASN A 95 -14.02 4.77 -14.04
N CYS A 96 -12.92 4.36 -14.69
CA CYS A 96 -11.63 5.00 -14.51
C CYS A 96 -11.63 6.35 -15.25
N SER A 97 -11.20 7.38 -14.53
CA SER A 97 -10.94 8.71 -15.07
C SER A 97 -9.48 9.07 -14.83
N GLY A 98 -8.91 9.95 -15.66
CA GLY A 98 -7.50 10.33 -15.61
C GLY A 98 -6.77 10.09 -16.93
N GLU A 99 -5.52 10.55 -16.97
CA GLU A 99 -4.62 10.44 -18.13
C GLU A 99 -4.14 9.00 -18.34
N ASP A 100 -3.86 8.26 -17.25
CA ASP A 100 -3.40 6.86 -17.29
C ASP A 100 -4.54 5.84 -17.43
N ALA A 101 -5.80 6.30 -17.50
CA ALA A 101 -6.92 5.38 -17.71
C ALA A 101 -6.89 4.88 -19.15
N ALA A 102 -7.19 3.58 -19.35
CA ALA A 102 -7.10 2.89 -20.65
C ALA A 102 -7.72 3.70 -21.81
N PRO A 103 -7.30 3.48 -23.07
CA PRO A 103 -7.94 4.09 -24.23
C PRO A 103 -9.47 3.90 -24.22
N LEU A 104 -10.23 4.87 -24.75
CA LEU A 104 -11.71 4.85 -24.68
C LEU A 104 -12.30 3.58 -25.29
N GLU A 105 -11.63 3.06 -26.32
CA GLU A 105 -11.95 1.83 -27.04
C GLU A 105 -11.81 0.59 -26.14
N GLU A 106 -10.91 0.63 -25.15
CA GLU A 106 -10.59 -0.48 -24.26
C GLU A 106 -11.26 -0.36 -22.88
N ARG A 107 -11.62 0.86 -22.43
CA ARG A 107 -12.25 1.07 -21.10
C ARG A 107 -13.52 0.24 -20.90
N GLY A 108 -14.28 0.06 -21.97
CA GLY A 108 -15.54 -0.70 -21.94
C GLY A 108 -15.36 -2.23 -21.92
N ILE A 109 -14.15 -2.73 -22.20
CA ILE A 109 -13.89 -4.16 -22.34
C ILE A 109 -14.00 -4.83 -20.96
N PRO A 110 -14.89 -5.82 -20.79
CA PRO A 110 -15.02 -6.51 -19.52
C PRO A 110 -13.76 -7.30 -19.18
N PHE A 111 -13.29 -7.15 -17.94
CA PHE A 111 -12.20 -7.96 -17.41
C PHE A 111 -12.64 -9.40 -17.18
N LYS A 112 -11.72 -10.32 -17.45
CA LYS A 112 -11.84 -11.74 -17.13
C LYS A 112 -11.36 -12.00 -15.71
N GLU A 113 -12.26 -12.49 -14.87
CA GLU A 113 -11.92 -12.93 -13.51
C GLU A 113 -10.85 -14.03 -13.56
N ARG A 114 -9.97 -14.04 -12.53
CA ARG A 114 -8.83 -14.97 -12.41
C ARG A 114 -7.78 -14.81 -13.52
N TYR A 115 -7.85 -13.74 -14.30
CA TYR A 115 -6.88 -13.44 -15.36
C TYR A 115 -6.50 -11.96 -15.39
N ASP A 116 -7.48 -11.07 -15.52
CA ASP A 116 -7.27 -9.62 -15.48
C ASP A 116 -7.44 -9.05 -14.06
N VAL A 117 -8.34 -9.66 -13.28
CA VAL A 117 -8.72 -9.25 -11.92
C VAL A 117 -9.02 -10.47 -11.04
N LEU A 118 -8.93 -10.32 -9.71
CA LEU A 118 -9.43 -11.34 -8.78
C LEU A 118 -10.92 -11.61 -8.98
N SER A 119 -11.38 -12.80 -8.57
CA SER A 119 -12.81 -13.08 -8.61
C SER A 119 -13.61 -12.18 -7.67
N ARG A 120 -14.90 -12.05 -7.93
CA ARG A 120 -15.78 -11.26 -7.06
C ARG A 120 -15.77 -11.76 -5.62
N GLU A 121 -15.78 -13.08 -5.42
CA GLU A 121 -15.77 -13.73 -4.11
C GLU A 121 -14.46 -13.43 -3.37
N ALA A 122 -13.33 -13.62 -4.06
CA ALA A 122 -12.00 -13.33 -3.54
C ALA A 122 -11.85 -11.86 -3.10
N SER A 123 -12.43 -10.96 -3.89
CA SER A 123 -12.36 -9.52 -3.63
C SER A 123 -13.25 -9.09 -2.49
N GLN A 124 -14.41 -9.73 -2.30
CA GLN A 124 -15.24 -9.55 -1.11
C GLN A 124 -14.51 -9.98 0.16
N GLN A 125 -13.77 -11.08 0.09
CA GLN A 125 -12.99 -11.60 1.21
C GLN A 125 -11.79 -10.69 1.56
N GLY A 126 -11.16 -10.08 0.55
CA GLY A 126 -10.13 -9.05 0.74
C GLY A 126 -10.67 -7.67 1.13
N SER A 127 -11.97 -7.41 0.92
CA SER A 127 -12.61 -6.15 1.29
C SER A 127 -12.82 -6.10 2.80
N MET A 128 -11.93 -5.42 3.51
CA MET A 128 -12.03 -5.19 4.95
C MET A 128 -13.14 -4.18 5.33
N THR A 129 -13.95 -3.76 4.37
CA THR A 129 -15.14 -2.92 4.55
C THR A 129 -16.33 -3.53 3.77
N PRO A 130 -17.52 -3.66 4.36
CA PRO A 130 -18.67 -4.26 3.68
C PRO A 130 -19.25 -3.45 2.51
N THR A 131 -18.93 -2.16 2.38
CA THR A 131 -19.75 -1.23 1.59
C THR A 131 -19.13 -0.54 0.39
N GLU A 132 -17.82 -0.54 0.15
CA GLU A 132 -17.27 0.14 -1.05
C GLU A 132 -16.13 -0.63 -1.72
N TYR A 133 -16.50 -1.51 -2.65
CA TYR A 133 -15.60 -2.13 -3.62
C TYR A 133 -15.31 -1.22 -4.83
N ALA A 134 -15.79 0.03 -4.81
CA ALA A 134 -15.56 1.00 -5.87
C ALA A 134 -14.21 1.70 -5.69
N LEU A 135 -13.12 0.97 -5.92
CA LEU A 135 -11.81 1.58 -6.17
C LEU A 135 -11.86 2.27 -7.55
N ALA A 136 -12.42 3.48 -7.58
CA ALA A 136 -12.50 4.33 -8.78
C ALA A 136 -11.24 5.20 -8.98
N LYS A 137 -10.16 4.92 -8.23
CA LYS A 137 -8.89 5.64 -8.34
C LYS A 137 -7.91 4.81 -9.15
N CYS A 138 -7.82 5.14 -10.43
CA CYS A 138 -6.91 4.51 -11.39
C CYS A 138 -5.68 5.39 -11.65
N TYR A 139 -5.29 6.21 -10.66
CA TYR A 139 -4.16 7.13 -10.77
C TYR A 139 -2.86 6.38 -10.53
N LEU A 140 -2.04 6.27 -11.57
CA LEU A 140 -0.61 5.99 -11.42
C LEU A 140 0.13 7.33 -11.26
N PRO A 141 1.26 7.37 -10.54
CA PRO A 141 2.12 8.55 -10.59
C PRO A 141 2.70 8.67 -12.00
N HIS A 142 2.53 9.84 -12.64
CA HIS A 142 3.12 10.11 -13.95
C HIS A 142 4.61 9.75 -13.99
N GLU A 143 5.05 9.16 -15.09
CA GLU A 143 6.45 8.80 -15.32
C GLU A 143 7.39 10.00 -15.08
N ALA A 144 6.98 11.19 -15.54
CA ALA A 144 7.72 12.43 -15.32
C ALA A 144 7.88 12.78 -13.83
N THR A 145 6.83 12.56 -13.02
CA THR A 145 6.88 12.77 -11.57
C THR A 145 7.83 11.78 -10.92
N VAL A 146 7.78 10.51 -11.33
CA VAL A 146 8.69 9.46 -10.83
C VAL A 146 10.14 9.80 -11.19
N LEU A 147 10.43 10.10 -12.45
CA LEU A 147 11.75 10.52 -12.93
C LEU A 147 12.26 11.75 -12.17
N ALA A 148 11.42 12.78 -12.01
CA ALA A 148 11.78 13.99 -11.28
C ALA A 148 12.13 13.68 -9.82
N THR A 149 11.36 12.83 -9.13
CA THR A 149 11.69 12.45 -7.75
C THR A 149 13.03 11.72 -7.64
N TYR A 150 13.34 10.81 -8.55
CA TYR A 150 14.65 10.14 -8.59
C TYR A 150 15.79 11.11 -8.87
N CYS A 151 15.64 12.00 -9.86
CA CYS A 151 16.67 13.00 -10.18
C CYS A 151 16.92 13.95 -9.00
N VAL A 152 15.86 14.42 -8.32
CA VAL A 152 15.98 15.27 -7.13
C VAL A 152 16.68 14.53 -5.99
N ALA A 153 16.29 13.28 -5.72
CA ALA A 153 16.92 12.46 -4.68
C ALA A 153 18.41 12.21 -4.96
N ALA A 154 18.76 11.88 -6.21
CA ALA A 154 20.14 11.67 -6.63
C ALA A 154 20.97 12.97 -6.52
N GLY A 155 20.39 14.11 -6.91
CA GLY A 155 21.03 15.42 -6.77
C GLY A 155 21.28 15.79 -5.32
N LEU A 156 20.29 15.62 -4.43
CA LEU A 156 20.44 15.84 -3.00
C LEU A 156 21.52 14.94 -2.40
N LEU A 157 21.55 13.66 -2.78
CA LEU A 157 22.57 12.72 -2.32
C LEU A 157 23.98 13.14 -2.79
N ALA A 158 24.12 13.57 -4.05
CA ALA A 158 25.40 14.06 -4.57
C ALA A 158 25.88 15.31 -3.81
N VAL A 159 24.99 16.26 -3.52
CA VAL A 159 25.33 17.45 -2.71
C VAL A 159 25.76 17.04 -1.30
N LEU A 160 25.05 16.10 -0.66
CA LEU A 160 25.43 15.59 0.66
C LEU A 160 26.83 14.95 0.64
N LEU A 161 27.16 14.17 -0.39
CA LEU A 161 28.48 13.57 -0.57
C LEU A 161 29.57 14.62 -0.81
N LEU A 162 29.30 15.66 -1.58
CA LEU A 162 30.24 16.76 -1.83
C LEU A 162 30.50 17.61 -0.59
N VAL A 163 29.47 17.88 0.22
CA VAL A 163 29.63 18.55 1.52
C VAL A 163 30.41 17.66 2.49
N HIS A 164 30.14 16.35 2.51
CA HIS A 164 30.83 15.41 3.38
C HIS A 164 32.32 15.28 3.04
N SER A 165 32.63 15.22 1.75
CA SER A 165 34.02 15.20 1.24
C SER A 165 34.72 16.57 1.32
N ARG A 166 34.09 17.58 1.91
CA ARG A 166 34.60 18.96 2.06
C ARG A 166 34.89 19.69 0.74
N LEU A 167 34.42 19.15 -0.40
CA LEU A 167 34.58 19.79 -1.72
C LEU A 167 33.63 20.98 -1.92
N LEU A 168 32.57 21.06 -1.12
CA LEU A 168 31.68 22.23 -1.04
C LEU A 168 31.68 22.78 0.39
N PRO A 169 31.78 24.12 0.59
CA PRO A 169 31.59 24.70 1.91
C PRO A 169 30.17 24.37 2.38
N SER A 170 30.05 23.93 3.63
CA SER A 170 28.76 23.54 4.21
C SER A 170 27.73 24.66 4.00
N PRO A 171 26.51 24.35 3.53
CA PRO A 171 25.46 25.37 3.34
C PRO A 171 25.13 26.12 4.65
N PHE A 172 25.42 25.50 5.80
CA PHE A 172 25.35 26.15 7.12
C PHE A 172 26.31 27.35 7.26
N LEU A 173 27.47 27.34 6.62
CA LEU A 173 28.43 28.45 6.65
C LEU A 173 27.99 29.61 5.73
N LEU A 174 27.35 29.32 4.59
CA LEU A 174 26.87 30.35 3.67
C LEU A 174 25.64 31.11 4.23
N GLY A 175 24.68 30.38 4.82
CA GLY A 175 23.51 30.97 5.46
C GLY A 175 23.86 31.86 6.66
N TRP A 176 24.85 31.46 7.46
CA TRP A 176 25.34 32.26 8.59
C TRP A 176 26.01 33.58 8.14
N ASN A 177 26.75 33.55 7.02
CA ASN A 177 27.39 34.76 6.48
C ASN A 177 26.39 35.76 5.88
N LEU A 178 25.28 35.30 5.30
CA LEU A 178 24.21 36.17 4.81
C LEU A 178 23.38 36.78 5.95
N LEU A 179 23.04 36.00 6.98
CA LEU A 179 22.35 36.51 8.16
C LEU A 179 23.21 37.52 8.96
N ARG A 180 24.54 37.33 8.99
CA ARG A 180 25.46 38.30 9.61
C ARG A 180 25.55 39.61 8.81
N LYS A 181 25.41 39.57 7.48
CA LYS A 181 25.32 40.79 6.64
C LYS A 181 24.03 41.57 6.85
N PHE A 182 22.92 40.92 7.16
CA PHE A 182 21.65 41.62 7.46
C PHE A 182 21.60 42.25 8.86
N LYS A 183 22.48 41.86 9.79
CA LYS A 183 22.53 42.41 11.16
C LYS A 183 23.52 43.57 11.32
N THR A 184 24.19 44.00 10.25
CA THR A 184 25.20 45.08 10.26
C THR A 184 24.79 46.33 9.46
N THR A 185 23.50 46.45 9.13
CA THR A 185 22.86 47.68 8.65
C THR A 185 21.74 48.05 9.61
#